data_AF-A0A2D7X197-F1
#
_entry.id   AF-A0A2D7X197-F1
#
_cell.length_a   1.000
_cell.length_b   1.000
_cell.length_c   1.000
_cell.angle_alpha   90.00
_cell.angle_beta   90.00
_cell.angle_gamma   90.00
#
_symmetry.space_group_name_H-M   'P 1'
#
loop_
_entity.id
_entity.type
_entity.pdbx_description
1 polymer ?
#
loop_
_entity_poly.entity_id
_entity_poly.type
_entity_poly.pdbx_seq_one_letter_code
_entity_poly.pdbx_strand_id
1 'polypeptide(L)'
;MGSITNHRGPDDFGIWYDEEAGLGLAHNRLSIIDLSPAGHQPMLSDNERYVIAFNGEIYNHLALRRELDACQQPTNWQGSSDTETLLQCFSRWGIGNTLKATVGMFAIALWDR
;
A
#
# COMPACT_ATOMS: atom_id res chain seq x y z
N MET A 1 9.50 -17.70 5.35
CA MET A 1 9.99 -16.52 6.08
C MET A 1 8.85 -15.71 6.68
N GLY A 2 7.78 -15.37 5.94
CA GLY A 2 6.66 -14.55 6.47
C GLY A 2 6.03 -15.06 7.78
N SER A 3 5.92 -16.36 7.99
CA SER A 3 5.31 -16.94 9.21
C SER A 3 5.98 -16.52 10.53
N ILE A 4 7.27 -16.12 10.52
CA ILE A 4 7.97 -15.71 11.76
C ILE A 4 7.47 -14.37 12.30
N THR A 5 6.86 -13.53 11.45
CA THR A 5 6.31 -12.23 11.84
C THR A 5 4.80 -12.23 12.03
N ASN A 6 4.14 -13.40 12.01
CA ASN A 6 2.68 -13.54 12.17
C ASN A 6 2.15 -12.86 13.45
N HIS A 7 2.91 -12.91 14.54
CA HIS A 7 2.56 -12.25 15.80
C HIS A 7 2.40 -10.72 15.69
N ARG A 8 2.94 -10.10 14.64
CA ARG A 8 2.80 -8.65 14.37
C ARG A 8 1.57 -8.31 13.54
N GLY A 9 0.92 -9.30 12.94
CA GLY A 9 -0.23 -9.12 12.05
C GLY A 9 -1.06 -10.40 11.94
N PRO A 10 -1.79 -10.77 13.00
CA PRO A 10 -2.46 -12.06 13.07
C PRO A 10 -3.80 -12.11 12.31
N ASP A 11 -4.28 -10.98 11.78
CA ASP A 11 -5.64 -10.89 11.24
C ASP A 11 -5.73 -11.39 9.80
N ASP A 12 -4.66 -11.21 9.02
CA ASP A 12 -4.61 -11.58 7.61
C ASP A 12 -3.16 -11.78 7.11
N PHE A 13 -2.99 -12.59 6.07
CA PHE A 13 -1.70 -12.92 5.49
C PHE A 13 -1.77 -13.01 3.97
N GLY A 14 -0.83 -12.36 3.29
CA GLY A 14 -0.74 -12.39 1.83
C GLY A 14 0.68 -12.60 1.33
N ILE A 15 0.77 -13.18 0.13
CA ILE A 15 2.01 -13.33 -0.63
C ILE A 15 1.73 -12.99 -2.09
N TRP A 16 2.67 -12.29 -2.70
CA TRP A 16 2.70 -12.01 -4.12
C TRP A 16 4.05 -12.42 -4.72
N TYR A 17 4.05 -12.93 -5.95
CA TYR A 17 5.25 -13.37 -6.66
C TYR A 17 5.26 -12.88 -8.10
N ASP A 18 6.46 -12.53 -8.58
CA ASP A 18 6.79 -12.31 -9.99
C ASP A 18 7.78 -13.41 -10.42
N GLU A 19 7.31 -14.37 -11.21
CA GLU A 19 8.13 -15.49 -11.65
C GLU A 19 9.25 -15.06 -12.62
N GLU A 20 8.99 -14.06 -13.46
CA GLU A 20 9.96 -13.58 -14.44
C GLU A 20 11.09 -12.81 -13.76
N ALA A 21 10.75 -11.98 -12.77
CA ALA A 21 11.74 -11.24 -11.98
C ALA A 21 12.39 -12.07 -10.86
N GLY A 22 11.85 -13.25 -10.52
CA GLY A 22 12.29 -14.05 -9.37
C GLY A 22 12.09 -13.35 -8.03
N LEU A 23 11.05 -12.51 -7.90
CA LEU A 23 10.78 -11.67 -6.74
C LEU A 23 9.51 -12.12 -6.01
N GLY A 24 9.49 -11.99 -4.68
CA GLY A 24 8.30 -12.22 -3.88
C GLY A 24 8.16 -11.22 -2.73
N LEU A 25 6.94 -10.78 -2.47
CA LEU A 25 6.57 -9.96 -1.31
C LEU A 25 5.60 -10.75 -0.43
N ALA A 26 5.74 -10.64 0.89
CA ALA A 26 4.82 -11.25 1.85
C ALA A 26 4.50 -10.26 2.97
N HIS A 27 3.27 -10.30 3.47
CA HIS A 27 2.80 -9.40 4.52
C HIS A 27 1.88 -10.11 5.51
N ASN A 28 2.11 -9.91 6.81
CA ASN A 28 1.18 -10.27 7.88
C ASN A 28 0.53 -8.98 8.37
N ARG A 29 -0.80 -8.91 8.36
CA ARG A 29 -1.55 -7.69 8.60
C ARG A 29 -2.20 -7.70 9.97
N LEU A 30 -1.97 -6.63 10.73
CA LEU A 30 -2.84 -6.22 11.82
C LEU A 30 -3.79 -5.16 11.24
N SER A 31 -5.08 -5.43 11.26
CA SER A 31 -6.08 -4.59 10.61
C SER A 31 -6.46 -3.44 11.55
N ILE A 32 -5.97 -2.22 11.26
CA ILE A 32 -6.24 -1.01 12.06
C ILE A 32 -7.10 -0.01 11.28
N ILE A 33 -6.59 0.46 10.14
CA ILE A 33 -7.35 1.31 9.20
C ILE A 33 -7.86 0.42 8.08
N ASP A 34 -9.17 0.50 7.82
CA ASP A 34 -9.92 -0.36 6.91
C ASP A 34 -9.86 -1.84 7.29
N LEU A 35 -10.87 -2.30 8.02
CA LEU A 35 -10.95 -3.70 8.47
C LEU A 35 -11.46 -4.65 7.37
N SER A 36 -11.79 -4.12 6.19
CA SER A 36 -12.31 -4.92 5.09
C SER A 36 -11.17 -5.62 4.32
N PRO A 37 -11.50 -6.61 3.48
CA PRO A 37 -10.53 -7.24 2.59
C PRO A 37 -9.83 -6.28 1.61
N ALA A 38 -10.37 -5.07 1.39
CA ALA A 38 -9.72 -4.07 0.55
C ALA A 38 -8.38 -3.56 1.12
N GLY A 39 -8.11 -3.78 2.41
CA GLY A 39 -6.83 -3.52 3.04
C GLY A 39 -5.79 -4.65 2.92
N HIS A 40 -6.10 -5.75 2.21
CA HIS A 40 -5.20 -6.89 2.02
C HIS A 40 -3.89 -6.49 1.37
N GLN A 41 -2.80 -7.16 1.75
CA GLN A 41 -1.46 -6.90 1.23
C GLN A 41 -0.67 -8.21 1.03
N PRO A 42 0.26 -8.29 0.06
CA PRO A 42 0.72 -7.22 -0.83
C PRO A 42 -0.37 -6.68 -1.78
N MET A 43 -0.40 -5.36 -1.95
CA MET A 43 -1.46 -4.66 -2.67
C MET A 43 -0.97 -4.20 -4.04
N LEU A 44 -1.81 -4.37 -5.06
CA LEU A 44 -1.57 -3.91 -6.43
C LEU A 44 -2.15 -2.51 -6.63
N SER A 45 -1.45 -1.67 -7.41
CA SER A 45 -2.03 -0.40 -7.88
C SER A 45 -3.19 -0.66 -8.84
N ASP A 46 -4.01 0.36 -9.07
CA ASP A 46 -5.19 0.28 -9.97
C ASP A 46 -4.85 -0.19 -11.39
N ASN A 47 -3.66 0.15 -11.87
CA ASN A 47 -3.09 -0.23 -13.16
C ASN A 47 -2.12 -1.43 -13.08
N GLU A 48 -2.04 -2.09 -11.92
CA GLU A 48 -1.19 -3.27 -11.64
C GLU A 48 0.32 -3.10 -11.87
N ARG A 49 0.78 -1.86 -12.10
CA ARG A 49 2.20 -1.53 -12.28
C ARG A 49 2.99 -1.70 -10.98
N TYR A 50 2.42 -1.23 -9.87
CA TYR A 50 3.09 -1.24 -8.58
C TYR A 50 2.52 -2.32 -7.66
N VAL A 51 3.41 -2.96 -6.89
CA VAL A 51 3.05 -3.87 -5.80
C VAL A 51 3.67 -3.37 -4.50
N ILE A 52 2.87 -3.24 -3.45
CA ILE A 52 3.33 -2.72 -2.15
C ILE A 52 3.13 -3.71 -1.02
N ALA A 53 4.12 -3.79 -0.14
CA ALA A 53 3.97 -4.27 1.24
C ALA A 53 4.36 -3.13 2.19
N PHE A 54 3.46 -2.78 3.09
CA PHE A 54 3.50 -1.59 3.94
C PHE A 54 3.20 -1.97 5.39
N ASN A 55 4.14 -1.67 6.29
CA ASN A 55 3.92 -1.75 7.74
C ASN A 55 4.02 -0.36 8.34
N GLY A 56 2.92 0.20 8.83
CA GLY A 56 2.90 1.55 9.36
C GLY A 56 1.51 2.15 9.44
N GLU A 57 1.48 3.46 9.57
CA GLU A 57 0.26 4.28 9.46
C GLU A 57 0.61 5.64 8.83
N ILE A 58 -0.20 6.09 7.87
CA ILE A 58 -0.08 7.43 7.26
C ILE A 58 -1.17 8.33 7.83
N TYR A 59 -0.77 9.17 8.79
CA TYR A 59 -1.68 10.03 9.53
C TYR A 59 -2.40 11.05 8.65
N ASN A 60 -1.75 11.51 7.57
CA ASN A 60 -2.33 12.49 6.65
C ASN A 60 -3.00 11.87 5.41
N HIS A 61 -3.27 10.55 5.38
CA HIS A 61 -3.76 9.89 4.17
C HIS A 61 -5.06 10.50 3.62
N LEU A 62 -6.01 10.91 4.47
CA LEU A 62 -7.24 11.57 4.01
C LEU A 62 -6.98 12.92 3.32
N ALA A 63 -5.92 13.64 3.71
CA ALA A 63 -5.52 14.87 3.02
C ALA A 63 -4.93 14.54 1.64
N LEU A 64 -4.07 13.52 1.57
CA LEU A 64 -3.49 13.05 0.31
C LEU A 64 -4.56 12.56 -0.67
N ARG A 65 -5.59 11.83 -0.18
CA ARG A 65 -6.73 11.42 -1.03
C ARG A 65 -7.46 12.62 -1.64
N ARG A 66 -7.71 13.66 -0.85
CA ARG A 66 -8.34 14.90 -1.36
C ARG A 66 -7.48 15.59 -2.43
N GLU A 67 -6.16 15.60 -2.25
CA GLU A 67 -5.24 16.15 -3.25
C GLU A 67 -5.26 15.32 -4.55
N LEU A 68 -5.29 13.99 -4.44
CA LEU A 68 -5.42 13.09 -5.60
C LEU A 68 -6.75 13.29 -6.34
N ASP A 69 -7.86 13.40 -5.61
CA ASP A 69 -9.20 13.59 -6.19
C ASP A 69 -9.40 14.99 -6.77
N ALA A 70 -8.63 15.98 -6.31
CA ALA A 70 -8.60 17.32 -6.91
C ALA A 70 -7.85 17.36 -8.25
N CYS A 71 -7.01 16.36 -8.55
CA CYS A 71 -6.42 16.21 -9.87
C CYS A 71 -7.52 15.75 -10.85
N GLN A 72 -7.54 16.26 -12.08
CA GLN A 72 -8.55 15.91 -13.11
C GLN A 72 -8.53 14.44 -13.59
N GLN A 73 -7.84 13.55 -12.87
CA GLN A 73 -7.80 12.11 -13.12
C GLN A 73 -8.49 11.39 -11.97
N PRO A 74 -9.63 10.72 -12.20
CA PRO A 74 -10.37 10.04 -11.14
C PRO A 74 -9.54 8.87 -10.57
N THR A 75 -9.60 8.68 -9.25
CA THR A 75 -9.01 7.51 -8.57
C THR A 75 -10.09 6.47 -8.34
N ASN A 76 -9.87 5.22 -8.79
CA ASN A 76 -10.80 4.14 -8.52
C ASN A 76 -10.51 3.49 -7.16
N TRP A 77 -10.91 4.18 -6.10
CA TRP A 77 -10.75 3.71 -4.73
C TRP A 77 -11.52 2.39 -4.48
N GLN A 78 -10.80 1.33 -4.16
CA GLN A 78 -11.34 0.02 -3.74
C GLN A 78 -11.63 -0.02 -2.25
N GLY A 79 -10.85 0.71 -1.45
CA GLY A 79 -10.96 0.72 -0.01
C GLY A 79 -10.76 2.11 0.59
N SER A 80 -10.59 2.12 1.90
CA SER A 80 -10.31 3.29 2.73
C SER A 80 -8.93 3.23 3.40
N SER A 81 -8.15 2.18 3.12
CA SER A 81 -6.82 2.02 3.70
C SER A 81 -5.88 3.17 3.32
N ASP A 82 -5.00 3.50 4.26
CA ASP A 82 -3.90 4.42 4.05
C ASP A 82 -2.84 3.84 3.09
N THR A 83 -2.67 2.52 3.08
CA THR A 83 -1.83 1.80 2.12
C THR A 83 -2.26 2.06 0.68
N GLU A 84 -3.56 1.95 0.37
CA GLU A 84 -4.09 2.25 -0.96
C GLU A 84 -3.84 3.72 -1.32
N THR A 85 -4.02 4.62 -0.36
CA THR A 85 -3.74 6.06 -0.56
C THR A 85 -2.29 6.26 -1.01
N LEU A 86 -1.34 5.66 -0.29
CA LEU A 86 0.08 5.77 -0.59
C LEU A 86 0.43 5.19 -1.96
N LEU A 87 -0.15 4.03 -2.29
CA LEU A 87 0.05 3.36 -3.56
C LEU A 87 -0.42 4.22 -4.73
N GLN A 88 -1.58 4.86 -4.59
CA GLN A 88 -2.09 5.81 -5.58
C GLN A 88 -1.22 7.07 -5.68
N CYS A 89 -0.71 7.59 -4.56
CA CYS A 89 0.28 8.66 -4.60
C CYS A 89 1.54 8.24 -5.38
N PHE A 90 2.07 7.02 -5.17
CA PHE A 90 3.22 6.53 -5.94
C PHE A 90 2.93 6.48 -7.43
N SER A 91 1.78 5.95 -7.83
CA SER A 91 1.34 5.90 -9.24
C SER A 91 1.29 7.28 -9.91
N ARG A 92 0.88 8.32 -9.18
CA ARG A 92 0.62 9.65 -9.77
C ARG A 92 1.74 10.67 -9.60
N TRP A 93 2.35 10.70 -8.42
CA TRP A 93 3.31 11.74 -8.04
C TRP A 93 4.75 11.24 -8.09
N GLY A 94 4.95 9.92 -8.14
CA GLY A 94 6.24 9.27 -8.09
C GLY A 94 6.83 9.24 -6.68
N ILE A 95 7.80 8.32 -6.47
CA ILE A 95 8.36 7.98 -5.16
C ILE A 95 8.83 9.21 -4.37
N GLY A 96 9.63 10.08 -4.97
CA GLY A 96 10.24 11.20 -4.27
C GLY A 96 9.24 12.24 -3.76
N ASN A 97 8.18 12.54 -4.51
CA ASN A 97 7.16 13.51 -4.10
C ASN A 97 6.21 12.90 -3.08
N THR A 98 5.82 11.64 -3.28
CA THR A 98 4.99 10.90 -2.33
C THR A 98 5.64 10.83 -0.96
N LEU A 99 6.93 10.45 -0.88
CA LEU A 99 7.64 10.37 0.40
C LEU A 99 7.79 11.73 1.10
N LYS A 100 7.94 12.83 0.35
CA LYS A 100 7.99 14.19 0.92
C LYS A 100 6.65 14.66 1.48
N ALA A 101 5.54 14.26 0.85
CA ALA A 101 4.18 14.64 1.26
C ALA A 101 3.62 13.76 2.39
N THR A 102 4.16 12.55 2.56
CA THR A 102 3.64 11.56 3.53
C THR A 102 4.08 11.89 4.95
N VAL A 103 3.11 11.92 5.88
CA VAL A 103 3.36 12.09 7.32
C VAL A 103 2.88 10.84 8.04
N GLY A 104 3.80 10.13 8.70
CA GLY A 104 3.49 8.87 9.33
C GLY A 104 4.72 8.16 9.89
N MET A 105 4.50 6.92 10.32
CA MET A 105 5.56 5.97 10.67
C MET A 105 5.38 4.75 9.79
N PHE A 106 6.38 4.38 9.01
CA PHE A 106 6.23 3.28 8.05
C PHE A 106 7.54 2.62 7.65
N ALA A 107 7.43 1.37 7.24
CA ALA A 107 8.39 0.63 6.43
C ALA A 107 7.68 0.13 5.16
N ILE A 108 8.33 0.26 4.01
CA ILE A 108 7.73 0.01 2.69
C ILE A 108 8.67 -0.84 1.85
N ALA A 109 8.11 -1.85 1.20
CA ALA A 109 8.65 -2.45 -0.02
C ALA A 109 7.69 -2.13 -1.16
N LEU A 110 8.21 -1.52 -2.23
CA LEU A 110 7.47 -1.17 -3.44
C LEU A 110 8.19 -1.77 -4.65
N TRP A 111 7.48 -2.57 -5.44
CA TRP A 111 7.95 -3.11 -6.71
C TRP A 111 7.30 -2.38 -7.87
N ASP A 112 8.10 -1.96 -8.87
CA ASP A 112 7.66 -1.36 -10.12
C ASP A 112 7.91 -2.39 -11.23
N ARG A 113 6.85 -2.92 -11.84
CA ARG A 113 6.91 -3.92 -12.91
C ARG A 113 7.31 -3.33 -14.26
#